data_AF-A0A8H5WFV2-F1
#
_entry.id   AF-A0A8H5WFV2-F1
#
_cell.length_a   1.000
_cell.length_b   1.000
_cell.length_c   1.000
_cell.angle_alpha   90.00
_cell.angle_beta   90.00
_cell.angle_gamma   90.00
#
_symmetry.space_group_name_H-M   'P 1'
#
loop_
_entity.id
_entity.type
_entity.pdbx_description
1 polymer ?
#
loop_
_entity_poly.entity_id
_entity_poly.type
_entity_poly.pdbx_seq_one_letter_code
_entity_poly.pdbx_strand_id
1 'polypeptide(L)'
;MPSQTGDAAINRLQDTVADGRVANAFYRQQQLRKIQKALIQTKDTLIEALVKDSLVMRNEAFTEFYSTVSAAKQTTRHLPPVITKLLKESLDPRIVEIALSEPDRLGASLSVDQVADDRLPDTLSCPQQAHTVAIVDRTGLLQDTARSLWFARTAFGGASLYAPDIIVVNKFIKNDFLKALLTCCLENHDAYSSDSNGHVSVEHSVTSKLVGFNAKPNPEFEWIHDTYLILILIRMFPKACPPTTVISMNSYFDPHYHVRVGLALRPLRAESYLLIWSGGAVHNLFRNVWEPMIRYGDNFAQPTPPEAWALEFRQSVEDAMCSGGGPRLRRAITRLMKHPLYRDAHATDDHFMPLCFAAGAIGAKEDEGATGEFGAEDWELTNMCNSQYTIGGWKVLKA
;
A
#
# COMPACT_ATOMS: atom_id res chain seq x y z
N MET A 1 14.34 -49.02 13.06
CA MET A 1 13.07 -48.61 13.72
C MET A 1 12.18 -48.10 12.60
N PRO A 2 11.14 -48.85 12.19
CA PRO A 2 10.56 -48.74 10.86
C PRO A 2 9.61 -47.54 10.73
N SER A 3 9.72 -46.82 9.60
CA SER A 3 8.71 -46.16 8.73
C SER A 3 7.28 -45.81 9.20
N GLN A 4 6.99 -45.68 10.51
CA GLN A 4 5.63 -45.56 11.04
C GLN A 4 4.97 -44.17 10.92
N THR A 5 5.63 -43.15 10.37
CA THR A 5 5.09 -41.77 10.41
C THR A 5 4.14 -41.45 9.26
N GLY A 6 4.37 -41.97 8.05
CA GLY A 6 3.55 -41.66 6.86
C GLY A 6 2.21 -42.40 6.83
N ASP A 7 2.21 -43.71 7.09
CA ASP A 7 0.97 -44.51 7.02
C ASP A 7 -0.01 -44.19 8.16
N ALA A 8 0.51 -43.86 9.36
CA ALA A 8 -0.32 -43.41 10.47
C ALA A 8 -1.00 -42.07 10.19
N ALA A 9 -0.38 -41.22 9.35
CA ALA A 9 -0.94 -39.94 8.93
C ALA A 9 -2.16 -40.13 8.01
N ILE A 10 -2.00 -40.99 7.01
CA ILE A 10 -3.04 -41.29 6.04
C ILE A 10 -4.28 -41.88 6.72
N ASN A 11 -4.09 -42.79 7.69
CA ASN A 11 -5.20 -43.37 8.44
C ASN A 11 -5.98 -42.31 9.24
N ARG A 12 -5.30 -41.34 9.89
CA ARG A 12 -5.97 -40.24 10.60
C ARG A 12 -6.79 -39.33 9.69
N LEU A 13 -6.28 -39.07 8.49
CA LEU A 13 -6.97 -38.29 7.47
C LEU A 13 -8.22 -39.02 6.96
N GLN A 14 -8.09 -40.33 6.69
CA GLN A 14 -9.21 -41.18 6.25
C GLN A 14 -10.31 -41.27 7.30
N ASP A 15 -9.96 -41.43 8.59
CA ASP A 15 -10.91 -41.41 9.71
C ASP A 15 -11.71 -40.10 9.76
N THR A 16 -11.07 -38.98 9.43
CA THR A 16 -11.69 -37.64 9.48
C THR A 16 -12.59 -37.37 8.28
N VAL A 17 -12.24 -37.93 7.11
CA VAL A 17 -13.13 -37.94 5.94
C VAL A 17 -14.37 -38.79 6.23
N ALA A 18 -14.20 -39.94 6.89
CA ALA A 18 -15.32 -40.80 7.30
C ALA A 18 -16.24 -40.15 8.34
N ASP A 19 -15.70 -39.30 9.22
CA ASP A 19 -16.44 -38.49 10.22
C ASP A 19 -17.34 -37.42 9.57
N GLY A 20 -17.14 -37.10 8.28
CA GLY A 20 -18.01 -36.18 7.52
C GLY A 20 -17.93 -34.70 7.92
N ARG A 21 -17.15 -34.33 8.94
CA ARG A 21 -17.03 -32.95 9.45
C ARG A 21 -16.51 -31.97 8.39
N VAL A 22 -15.65 -32.44 7.50
CA VAL A 22 -15.08 -31.64 6.40
C VAL A 22 -16.12 -31.31 5.32
N ALA A 23 -17.23 -32.06 5.25
CA ALA A 23 -18.35 -31.75 4.36
C ALA A 23 -19.19 -30.55 4.85
N ASN A 24 -19.09 -30.17 6.13
CA ASN A 24 -19.77 -29.01 6.68
C ASN A 24 -19.07 -27.69 6.28
N ALA A 25 -19.80 -26.83 5.55
CA ALA A 25 -19.30 -25.53 5.09
C ALA A 25 -18.90 -24.59 6.25
N PHE A 26 -19.63 -24.61 7.37
CA PHE A 26 -19.33 -23.80 8.53
C PHE A 26 -18.02 -24.21 9.20
N TYR A 27 -17.79 -25.52 9.31
CA TYR A 27 -16.54 -26.06 9.84
C TYR A 27 -15.34 -25.69 8.95
N ARG A 28 -15.48 -25.82 7.62
CA ARG A 28 -14.44 -25.36 6.67
C ARG A 28 -14.13 -23.88 6.82
N GLN A 29 -15.17 -23.04 6.92
CA GLN A 29 -14.99 -21.59 7.09
C GLN A 29 -14.31 -21.24 8.42
N GLN A 30 -14.62 -21.98 9.49
CA GLN A 30 -13.97 -21.79 10.79
C GLN A 30 -12.47 -22.11 10.75
N GLN A 31 -12.08 -23.19 10.05
CA GLN A 31 -10.67 -23.56 9.88
C GLN A 31 -9.93 -22.52 9.02
N LEU A 32 -10.51 -22.02 7.93
CA LEU A 32 -9.93 -20.96 7.11
C LEU A 32 -9.73 -19.65 7.89
N ARG A 33 -10.70 -19.27 8.73
CA ARG A 33 -10.57 -18.10 9.63
C ARG A 33 -9.44 -18.25 10.65
N LYS A 34 -9.21 -19.46 11.16
CA LYS A 34 -8.08 -19.73 12.07
C LYS A 34 -6.75 -19.56 11.37
N ILE A 35 -6.59 -20.10 10.15
CA ILE A 35 -5.39 -19.89 9.33
C ILE A 35 -5.17 -18.40 9.09
N GLN A 36 -6.21 -17.66 8.67
CA GLN A 36 -6.10 -16.24 8.40
C GLN A 36 -5.61 -15.47 9.63
N LYS A 37 -6.20 -15.75 10.80
CA LYS A 37 -5.80 -15.10 12.06
C LYS A 37 -4.34 -15.39 12.41
N ALA A 38 -3.91 -16.64 12.23
CA ALA A 38 -2.54 -17.05 12.51
C ALA A 38 -1.53 -16.43 11.53
N LEU A 39 -1.86 -16.36 10.23
CA LEU A 39 -1.02 -15.69 9.22
C LEU A 39 -0.85 -14.21 9.54
N ILE A 40 -1.93 -13.51 9.90
CA ILE A 40 -1.87 -12.08 10.28
C ILE A 40 -0.99 -11.89 11.52
N GLN A 41 -1.10 -12.77 12.51
CA GLN A 41 -0.32 -12.69 13.74
C GLN A 41 1.18 -12.98 13.55
N THR A 42 1.54 -13.72 12.50
CA THR A 42 2.94 -14.12 12.22
C THR A 42 3.53 -13.44 10.99
N LYS A 43 2.84 -12.41 10.47
CA LYS A 43 3.20 -11.64 9.28
C LYS A 43 4.68 -11.28 9.23
N ASP A 44 5.18 -10.62 10.27
CA ASP A 44 6.53 -10.06 10.25
C ASP A 44 7.61 -11.15 10.27
N THR A 45 7.39 -12.20 11.08
CA THR A 45 8.28 -13.38 11.13
C THR A 45 8.30 -14.15 9.81
N LEU A 46 7.17 -14.22 9.10
CA LEU A 46 7.08 -14.89 7.80
C LEU A 46 7.80 -14.10 6.71
N ILE A 47 7.65 -12.78 6.71
CA ILE A 47 8.34 -11.91 5.75
C ILE A 47 9.85 -11.98 5.97
N GLU A 48 10.32 -11.95 7.21
CA GLU A 48 11.74 -12.11 7.53
C GLU A 48 12.30 -13.46 7.08
N ALA A 49 11.54 -14.55 7.28
CA ALA A 49 11.93 -15.88 6.82
C ALA A 49 11.98 -15.96 5.28
N LEU A 50 10.99 -15.40 4.57
CA LEU A 50 10.95 -15.37 3.11
C LEU A 50 12.10 -14.57 2.50
N VAL A 51 12.40 -13.40 3.08
CA VAL A 51 13.55 -12.57 2.65
C VAL A 51 14.86 -13.33 2.85
N LYS A 52 14.98 -14.10 3.93
CA LYS A 52 16.18 -14.88 4.24
C LYS A 52 16.37 -16.10 3.34
N ASP A 53 15.30 -16.85 3.07
CA ASP A 53 15.37 -18.11 2.33
C ASP A 53 15.40 -17.90 0.80
N SER A 54 14.70 -16.88 0.30
CA SER A 54 14.51 -16.66 -1.14
C SER A 54 15.40 -15.54 -1.72
N LEU A 55 16.13 -14.78 -0.88
CA LEU A 55 16.91 -13.59 -1.28
C LEU A 55 16.09 -12.51 -2.02
N VAL A 56 14.78 -12.52 -1.80
CA VAL A 56 13.78 -11.63 -2.42
C VAL A 56 13.70 -10.32 -1.62
N MET A 57 13.41 -9.19 -2.29
CA MET A 57 13.26 -7.90 -1.59
C MET A 57 12.03 -7.91 -0.67
N ARG A 58 12.07 -7.10 0.40
CA ARG A 58 11.01 -7.08 1.43
C ARG A 58 9.64 -6.76 0.85
N ASN A 59 9.55 -5.85 -0.12
CA ASN A 59 8.32 -5.49 -0.86
C ASN A 59 7.71 -6.66 -1.64
N GLU A 60 8.55 -7.47 -2.31
CA GLU A 60 8.12 -8.65 -3.04
C GLU A 60 7.64 -9.75 -2.08
N ALA A 61 8.32 -9.93 -0.94
CA ALA A 61 7.87 -10.83 0.14
C ALA A 61 6.52 -10.39 0.73
N PHE A 62 6.26 -9.08 0.83
CA PHE A 62 4.93 -8.57 1.18
C PHE A 62 3.88 -8.95 0.12
N THR A 63 4.17 -8.78 -1.16
CA THR A 63 3.24 -9.12 -2.25
C THR A 63 2.91 -10.61 -2.26
N GLU A 64 3.88 -11.48 -2.02
CA GLU A 64 3.67 -12.92 -1.88
C GLU A 64 2.81 -13.25 -0.66
N PHE A 65 3.11 -12.64 0.50
CA PHE A 65 2.31 -12.83 1.71
C PHE A 65 0.85 -12.40 1.53
N TYR A 66 0.60 -11.23 0.93
CA TYR A 66 -0.76 -10.74 0.67
C TYR A 66 -1.48 -11.56 -0.39
N SER A 67 -0.77 -12.02 -1.43
CA SER A 67 -1.32 -12.97 -2.40
C SER A 67 -1.74 -14.27 -1.73
N THR A 68 -0.95 -14.78 -0.78
CA THR A 68 -1.26 -15.97 0.01
C THR A 68 -2.43 -15.75 0.98
N VAL A 69 -2.52 -14.59 1.64
CA VAL A 69 -3.68 -14.23 2.49
C VAL A 69 -4.95 -14.05 1.66
N SER A 70 -4.84 -13.49 0.45
CA SER A 70 -5.94 -13.35 -0.50
C SER A 70 -6.36 -14.71 -1.07
N ALA A 71 -5.41 -15.56 -1.45
CA ALA A 71 -5.63 -16.94 -1.88
C ALA A 71 -6.12 -17.84 -0.75
N ALA A 72 -5.81 -17.55 0.52
CA ALA A 72 -6.44 -18.23 1.66
C ALA A 72 -7.95 -17.95 1.74
N LYS A 73 -8.46 -16.90 1.06
CA LYS A 73 -9.90 -16.74 0.80
C LYS A 73 -10.40 -17.59 -0.38
N GLN A 74 -9.53 -18.13 -1.24
CA GLN A 74 -9.86 -18.84 -2.50
C GLN A 74 -8.89 -20.00 -2.91
N THR A 75 -8.50 -20.88 -1.97
CA THR A 75 -7.70 -22.11 -2.19
C THR A 75 -6.17 -21.94 -2.27
N THR A 76 -5.47 -22.87 -1.63
CA THR A 76 -4.09 -22.78 -1.11
C THR A 76 -3.03 -23.39 -2.05
N ARG A 77 -1.86 -22.74 -2.20
CA ARG A 77 -0.60 -23.38 -2.65
C ARG A 77 0.66 -22.68 -2.09
N HIS A 78 1.64 -23.52 -1.78
CA HIS A 78 3.03 -23.36 -1.26
C HIS A 78 3.26 -22.54 0.02
N LEU A 79 3.89 -23.20 1.00
CA LEU A 79 4.10 -22.64 2.34
C LEU A 79 5.48 -23.10 2.91
N PRO A 80 6.33 -22.16 3.38
CA PRO A 80 7.63 -22.43 4.03
C PRO A 80 7.52 -23.16 5.40
N PRO A 81 8.62 -23.70 5.96
CA PRO A 81 8.63 -24.47 7.21
C PRO A 81 8.13 -23.73 8.48
N VAL A 82 8.15 -22.39 8.50
CA VAL A 82 7.52 -21.59 9.57
C VAL A 82 6.00 -21.78 9.56
N ILE A 83 5.43 -21.93 8.36
CA ILE A 83 4.01 -22.19 8.18
C ILE A 83 3.66 -23.64 8.54
N THR A 84 4.59 -24.59 8.45
CA THR A 84 4.38 -25.96 8.94
C THR A 84 4.05 -25.99 10.43
N LYS A 85 4.72 -25.16 11.23
CA LYS A 85 4.41 -25.01 12.67
C LYS A 85 3.07 -24.29 12.85
N LEU A 86 2.84 -23.22 12.10
CA LEU A 86 1.62 -22.43 12.14
C LEU A 86 0.36 -23.25 11.79
N LEU A 87 0.41 -24.06 10.73
CA LEU A 87 -0.68 -24.91 10.28
C LEU A 87 -0.98 -25.99 11.30
N LYS A 88 0.03 -26.62 11.91
CA LYS A 88 -0.16 -27.61 12.99
C LYS A 88 -0.81 -27.00 14.23
N GLU A 89 -0.52 -25.75 14.55
CA GLU A 89 -1.10 -25.04 15.69
C GLU A 89 -2.50 -24.48 15.40
N SER A 90 -2.80 -24.16 14.13
CA SER A 90 -4.03 -23.44 13.74
C SER A 90 -5.12 -24.33 13.17
N LEU A 91 -4.76 -25.44 12.54
CA LEU A 91 -5.68 -26.40 11.94
C LEU A 91 -5.89 -27.60 12.85
N ASP A 92 -7.03 -28.26 12.68
CA ASP A 92 -7.23 -29.59 13.26
C ASP A 92 -6.19 -30.55 12.63
N PRO A 93 -5.31 -31.17 13.44
CA PRO A 93 -4.23 -32.04 12.95
C PRO A 93 -4.74 -33.28 12.22
N ARG A 94 -6.06 -33.54 12.24
CA ARG A 94 -6.69 -34.64 11.52
C ARG A 94 -7.20 -34.28 10.12
N ILE A 95 -7.08 -33.01 9.69
CA ILE A 95 -7.53 -32.54 8.36
C ILE A 95 -6.36 -32.33 7.39
N VAL A 96 -5.24 -31.80 7.89
CA VAL A 96 -4.05 -31.52 7.10
C VAL A 96 -2.85 -32.09 7.85
N GLU A 97 -2.16 -33.03 7.22
CA GLU A 97 -0.94 -33.60 7.77
C GLU A 97 0.23 -33.32 6.83
N ILE A 98 1.38 -32.95 7.42
CA ILE A 98 2.60 -32.58 6.70
C ILE A 98 3.62 -33.66 7.00
N ALA A 99 3.90 -34.50 5.99
CA ALA A 99 4.93 -35.53 6.05
C ALA A 99 6.23 -34.99 5.45
N LEU A 100 7.35 -35.30 6.09
CA LEU A 100 8.71 -34.95 5.62
C LEU A 100 9.33 -36.08 4.77
N SER A 101 8.61 -37.19 4.60
CA SER A 101 9.03 -38.38 3.85
C SER A 101 7.86 -38.91 3.03
N GLU A 102 8.11 -39.43 1.83
CA GLU A 102 7.09 -40.05 0.99
C GLU A 102 6.48 -41.29 1.68
N PRO A 103 5.14 -41.43 1.71
CA PRO A 103 4.47 -42.61 2.28
C PRO A 103 4.44 -43.79 1.29
N ASP A 104 4.56 -45.02 1.80
CA ASP A 104 4.62 -46.26 1.00
C ASP A 104 3.26 -46.66 0.36
N ARG A 105 2.13 -46.08 0.81
CA ARG A 105 0.77 -46.41 0.30
C ARG A 105 -0.05 -45.17 -0.07
N LEU A 106 -0.05 -44.79 -1.35
CA LEU A 106 -1.02 -43.87 -1.94
C LEU A 106 -2.19 -44.65 -2.57
N GLY A 107 -3.10 -45.18 -1.75
CA GLY A 107 -4.31 -45.85 -2.25
C GLY A 107 -5.41 -44.84 -2.58
N ALA A 108 -5.87 -44.80 -3.84
CA ALA A 108 -7.01 -44.01 -4.34
C ALA A 108 -7.01 -42.51 -3.96
N SER A 109 -5.92 -41.82 -4.26
CA SER A 109 -5.79 -40.37 -4.06
C SER A 109 -5.36 -39.71 -5.36
N LEU A 110 -5.99 -38.59 -5.71
CA LEU A 110 -5.53 -37.72 -6.80
C LEU A 110 -4.20 -37.11 -6.37
N SER A 111 -3.09 -37.60 -6.90
CA SER A 111 -1.77 -37.04 -6.65
C SER A 111 -1.59 -35.78 -7.49
N VAL A 112 -1.04 -34.74 -6.87
CA VAL A 112 -0.75 -33.47 -7.55
C VAL A 112 0.74 -33.23 -7.39
N ASP A 113 1.51 -33.52 -8.44
CA ASP A 113 2.95 -33.35 -8.45
C ASP A 113 3.30 -31.98 -9.02
N GLN A 114 3.93 -31.15 -8.20
CA GLN A 114 4.34 -29.79 -8.56
C GLN A 114 5.83 -29.67 -8.88
N VAL A 115 6.61 -30.75 -8.77
CA VAL A 115 8.06 -30.77 -8.99
C VAL A 115 8.41 -31.61 -10.23
N ALA A 116 7.55 -32.58 -10.57
CA ALA A 116 7.53 -33.33 -11.82
C ALA A 116 8.88 -33.94 -12.23
N ASP A 117 9.08 -35.21 -11.91
CA ASP A 117 10.01 -36.06 -12.68
C ASP A 117 9.45 -37.45 -13.04
N ASP A 118 8.38 -37.96 -12.40
CA ASP A 118 7.85 -39.29 -12.74
C ASP A 118 6.32 -39.37 -12.94
N ARG A 119 5.93 -40.04 -14.03
CA ARG A 119 4.53 -40.26 -14.43
C ARG A 119 3.93 -41.47 -13.70
N LEU A 120 3.32 -41.23 -12.54
CA LEU A 120 2.40 -42.20 -11.93
C LEU A 120 0.97 -42.02 -12.48
N PRO A 121 0.19 -43.11 -12.68
CA PRO A 121 -1.22 -43.01 -13.08
C PRO A 121 -2.04 -42.26 -12.01
N ASP A 122 -3.03 -41.46 -12.45
CA ASP A 122 -3.86 -40.53 -11.65
C ASP A 122 -3.15 -39.30 -11.04
N THR A 123 -2.07 -38.80 -11.68
CA THR A 123 -1.33 -37.61 -11.25
C THR A 123 -1.58 -36.37 -12.13
N LEU A 124 -1.94 -35.23 -11.52
CA LEU A 124 -1.87 -33.91 -12.18
C LEU A 124 -0.46 -33.32 -12.00
N SER A 125 0.32 -33.25 -13.08
CA SER A 125 1.69 -32.71 -13.06
C SER A 125 1.78 -31.28 -13.61
N CYS A 126 2.63 -30.45 -12.99
CA CYS A 126 3.01 -29.14 -13.50
C CYS A 126 4.53 -29.12 -13.76
N PRO A 127 5.00 -29.23 -15.01
CA PRO A 127 6.42 -29.36 -15.31
C PRO A 127 7.19 -28.05 -15.02
N GLN A 128 8.24 -28.14 -14.20
CA GLN A 128 9.05 -26.99 -13.78
C GLN A 128 9.96 -26.41 -14.89
N GLN A 129 10.08 -27.11 -16.03
CA GLN A 129 10.95 -26.74 -17.17
C GLN A 129 10.17 -26.18 -18.38
N ALA A 130 8.89 -25.86 -18.24
CA ALA A 130 8.11 -25.33 -19.35
C ALA A 130 8.54 -23.89 -19.67
N HIS A 131 9.04 -23.65 -20.89
CA HIS A 131 9.32 -22.30 -21.36
C HIS A 131 8.03 -21.52 -21.58
N THR A 132 7.90 -20.38 -20.91
CA THR A 132 6.77 -19.49 -21.13
C THR A 132 7.07 -18.54 -22.28
N VAL A 133 6.19 -18.50 -23.29
CA VAL A 133 6.34 -17.64 -24.47
C VAL A 133 5.34 -16.50 -24.42
N ALA A 134 5.81 -15.26 -24.54
CA ALA A 134 4.99 -14.07 -24.71
C ALA A 134 4.94 -13.65 -26.19
N ILE A 135 3.75 -13.38 -26.72
CA ILE A 135 3.57 -12.93 -28.10
C ILE A 135 3.11 -11.47 -28.09
N VAL A 136 3.87 -10.59 -28.75
CA VAL A 136 3.57 -9.17 -28.90
C VAL A 136 3.09 -8.90 -30.31
N ASP A 137 1.78 -8.67 -30.45
CA ASP A 137 1.15 -8.32 -31.71
C ASP A 137 1.28 -6.81 -32.02
N ARG A 138 1.14 -6.46 -33.30
CA ARG A 138 1.28 -5.10 -33.85
C ARG A 138 0.29 -4.08 -33.27
N THR A 139 -0.85 -4.53 -32.76
CA THR A 139 -1.93 -3.68 -32.25
C THR A 139 -1.80 -3.38 -30.76
N GLY A 140 -0.84 -4.00 -30.08
CA GLY A 140 -0.63 -3.80 -28.65
C GLY A 140 -0.08 -2.42 -28.32
N LEU A 141 -0.46 -1.91 -27.15
CA LEU A 141 0.14 -0.71 -26.56
C LEU A 141 1.59 -1.04 -26.15
N LEU A 142 2.55 -0.63 -26.99
CA LEU A 142 3.96 -1.05 -26.87
C LEU A 142 4.59 -0.70 -25.53
N GLN A 143 4.31 0.48 -24.98
CA GLN A 143 4.87 0.92 -23.69
C GLN A 143 4.38 0.07 -22.51
N ASP A 144 3.07 -0.15 -22.43
CA ASP A 144 2.49 -0.94 -21.34
C ASP A 144 2.85 -2.42 -21.47
N THR A 145 2.94 -2.92 -22.70
CA THR A 145 3.38 -4.29 -22.99
C THR A 145 4.84 -4.49 -22.59
N ALA A 146 5.73 -3.56 -22.95
CA ALA A 146 7.13 -3.61 -22.56
C ALA A 146 7.30 -3.56 -21.04
N ARG A 147 6.54 -2.69 -20.36
CA ARG A 147 6.54 -2.60 -18.89
C ARG A 147 6.07 -3.91 -18.24
N SER A 148 4.96 -4.46 -18.71
CA SER A 148 4.38 -5.69 -18.15
C SER A 148 5.29 -6.89 -18.34
N LEU A 149 5.92 -7.02 -19.51
CA LEU A 149 6.88 -8.10 -19.80
C LEU A 149 8.18 -7.95 -19.02
N TRP A 150 8.68 -6.71 -18.88
CA TRP A 150 9.82 -6.42 -18.04
C TRP A 150 9.54 -6.87 -16.60
N PHE A 151 8.43 -6.41 -15.99
CA PHE A 151 8.08 -6.78 -14.62
C PHE A 151 7.86 -8.28 -14.46
N ALA A 152 7.14 -8.92 -15.39
CA ALA A 152 6.89 -10.36 -15.33
C ALA A 152 8.18 -11.18 -15.38
N ARG A 153 9.24 -10.68 -16.04
CA ARG A 153 10.54 -11.36 -16.12
C ARG A 153 11.49 -11.00 -14.98
N THR A 154 11.46 -9.78 -14.47
CA THR A 154 12.42 -9.32 -13.45
C THR A 154 11.92 -9.50 -12.02
N ALA A 155 10.60 -9.60 -11.80
CA ALA A 155 10.04 -9.88 -10.48
C ALA A 155 10.59 -11.21 -9.92
N PHE A 156 10.85 -11.23 -8.61
CA PHE A 156 11.43 -12.38 -7.90
C PHE A 156 12.77 -12.84 -8.51
N GLY A 157 13.55 -11.92 -9.07
CA GLY A 157 14.82 -12.22 -9.74
C GLY A 157 14.68 -13.10 -10.98
N GLY A 158 13.47 -13.21 -11.55
CA GLY A 158 13.17 -14.06 -12.70
C GLY A 158 13.05 -15.56 -12.38
N ALA A 159 12.94 -15.92 -11.10
CA ALA A 159 12.76 -17.30 -10.66
C ALA A 159 11.31 -17.82 -10.79
N SER A 160 10.37 -16.98 -11.24
CA SER A 160 8.98 -17.37 -11.44
C SER A 160 8.81 -18.28 -12.66
N LEU A 161 8.07 -19.39 -12.50
CA LEU A 161 7.75 -20.34 -13.57
C LEU A 161 6.90 -19.74 -14.70
N TYR A 162 6.15 -18.68 -14.40
CA TYR A 162 5.31 -17.97 -15.37
C TYR A 162 6.03 -16.76 -15.99
N ALA A 163 7.28 -16.52 -15.60
CA ALA A 163 8.07 -15.48 -16.22
C ALA A 163 8.31 -15.83 -17.70
N PRO A 164 8.04 -14.92 -18.65
CA PRO A 164 8.26 -15.20 -20.06
C PRO A 164 9.75 -15.33 -20.37
N ASP A 165 10.17 -16.50 -20.86
CA ASP A 165 11.54 -16.78 -21.29
C ASP A 165 11.80 -16.27 -22.72
N ILE A 166 10.77 -16.36 -23.58
CA ILE A 166 10.86 -16.03 -24.99
C ILE A 166 9.79 -15.00 -25.33
N ILE A 167 10.21 -13.87 -25.91
CA ILE A 167 9.29 -12.84 -26.42
C ILE A 167 9.31 -12.87 -27.95
N VAL A 168 8.18 -13.21 -28.55
CA VAL A 168 7.98 -13.20 -30.00
C VAL A 168 7.33 -11.86 -30.37
N VAL A 169 8.07 -11.04 -31.11
CA VAL A 169 7.63 -9.68 -31.50
C VAL A 169 7.48 -9.59 -33.01
N ASN A 170 6.39 -8.98 -33.47
CA ASN A 170 6.20 -8.71 -34.89
C ASN A 170 7.32 -7.78 -35.43
N LYS A 171 7.88 -8.13 -36.59
CA LYS A 171 9.03 -7.44 -37.22
C LYS A 171 8.83 -5.93 -37.37
N PHE A 172 7.61 -5.47 -37.64
CA PHE A 172 7.33 -4.06 -37.89
C PHE A 172 7.42 -3.18 -36.63
N ILE A 173 7.13 -3.74 -35.46
CA ILE A 173 7.17 -3.03 -34.17
C ILE A 173 8.42 -3.35 -33.35
N LYS A 174 9.30 -4.23 -33.86
CA LYS A 174 10.48 -4.73 -33.12
C LYS A 174 11.36 -3.60 -32.59
N ASN A 175 11.68 -2.61 -33.41
CA ASN A 175 12.60 -1.53 -33.03
C ASN A 175 11.98 -0.59 -31.99
N ASP A 176 10.70 -0.28 -32.14
CA ASP A 176 10.00 0.62 -31.21
C ASP A 176 9.70 -0.08 -29.88
N PHE A 177 9.41 -1.38 -29.92
CA PHE A 177 9.30 -2.22 -28.74
C PHE A 177 10.64 -2.34 -27.98
N LEU A 178 11.76 -2.55 -28.68
CA LEU A 178 13.08 -2.59 -28.05
C LEU A 178 13.44 -1.26 -27.38
N LYS A 179 13.13 -0.13 -28.02
CA LYS A 179 13.31 1.20 -27.41
C LYS A 179 12.46 1.34 -26.14
N ALA A 180 11.18 0.98 -26.20
CA ALA A 180 10.30 1.03 -25.04
C ALA A 180 10.80 0.15 -23.88
N LEU A 181 11.33 -1.04 -24.19
CA LEU A 181 11.87 -1.97 -23.20
C LEU A 181 13.19 -1.45 -22.60
N LEU A 182 14.05 -0.82 -23.39
CA LEU A 182 15.27 -0.16 -22.91
C LEU A 182 14.95 1.06 -22.04
N THR A 183 13.99 1.89 -22.44
CA THR A 183 13.50 3.01 -21.62
C THR A 183 12.97 2.50 -20.29
N CYS A 184 12.14 1.45 -20.30
CA CYS A 184 11.64 0.82 -19.08
C CYS A 184 12.78 0.24 -18.23
N CYS A 185 13.80 -0.36 -18.85
CA CYS A 185 14.97 -0.87 -18.13
C CYS A 185 15.74 0.28 -17.45
N LEU A 186 15.98 1.39 -18.14
CA LEU A 186 16.67 2.56 -17.58
C LEU A 186 15.86 3.21 -16.46
N GLU A 187 14.56 3.42 -16.65
CA GLU A 187 13.64 3.96 -15.64
C GLU A 187 13.61 3.11 -14.36
N ASN A 188 13.72 1.78 -14.50
CA ASN A 188 13.63 0.85 -13.36
C ASN A 188 15.01 0.37 -12.85
N HIS A 189 16.11 0.61 -13.57
CA HIS A 189 17.45 0.37 -13.07
C HIS A 189 17.79 1.34 -11.92
N ASP A 190 17.25 2.56 -11.95
CA ASP A 190 17.29 3.50 -10.83
C ASP A 190 16.36 3.10 -9.67
N ALA A 191 15.34 2.28 -9.93
CA ALA A 191 14.44 1.73 -8.91
C ALA A 191 14.99 0.44 -8.25
N TYR A 192 15.87 -0.30 -8.95
CA TYR A 192 16.54 -1.50 -8.47
C TYR A 192 17.97 -1.26 -7.96
N SER A 193 18.62 -0.15 -8.36
CA SER A 193 19.70 0.42 -7.57
C SER A 193 19.08 1.08 -6.36
N SER A 194 19.12 0.38 -5.24
CA SER A 194 18.96 0.96 -3.91
C SER A 194 20.08 1.96 -3.62
N ASP A 195 20.21 3.01 -4.43
CA ASP A 195 20.94 4.20 -4.05
C ASP A 195 19.91 5.20 -3.53
N SER A 196 19.60 5.01 -2.25
CA SER A 196 19.60 6.02 -1.18
C SER A 196 19.95 7.49 -1.51
N ASN A 197 20.68 7.82 -2.58
CA ASN A 197 21.10 9.17 -2.92
C ASN A 197 19.96 10.16 -3.20
N GLY A 198 18.84 9.73 -3.79
CA GLY A 198 17.69 10.62 -4.01
C GLY A 198 17.01 11.03 -2.70
N HIS A 199 16.66 10.04 -1.87
CA HIS A 199 15.97 10.24 -0.58
C HIS A 199 16.86 10.96 0.44
N VAL A 200 18.15 10.58 0.50
CA VAL A 200 19.16 11.22 1.35
C VAL A 200 19.33 12.69 0.96
N SER A 201 19.26 13.05 -0.32
CA SER A 201 19.36 14.47 -0.74
C SER A 201 18.17 15.31 -0.24
N VAL A 202 16.94 14.78 -0.30
CA VAL A 202 15.74 15.50 0.14
C VAL A 202 15.72 15.63 1.67
N GLU A 203 16.07 14.56 2.38
CA GLU A 203 16.18 14.57 3.85
C GLU A 203 17.22 15.56 4.34
N HIS A 204 18.39 15.63 3.69
CA HIS A 204 19.42 16.62 4.02
C HIS A 204 18.95 18.04 3.74
N SER A 205 18.30 18.29 2.60
CA SER A 205 17.71 19.60 2.27
C SER A 205 16.70 20.03 3.33
N VAL A 206 15.76 19.15 3.72
CA VAL A 206 14.76 19.45 4.76
C VAL A 206 15.43 19.68 6.12
N THR A 207 16.32 18.78 6.55
CA THR A 207 17.02 18.88 7.84
C THR A 207 17.84 20.17 7.93
N SER A 208 18.49 20.58 6.83
CA SER A 208 19.27 21.83 6.76
C SER A 208 18.42 23.10 6.95
N LYS A 209 17.15 23.09 6.52
CA LYS A 209 16.22 24.21 6.74
C LYS A 209 15.58 24.18 8.13
N LEU A 210 15.58 23.02 8.80
CA LEU A 210 15.00 22.81 10.12
C LEU A 210 16.01 22.93 11.28
N VAL A 211 17.21 23.48 11.07
CA VAL A 211 18.27 23.61 12.09
C VAL A 211 17.82 24.36 13.36
N GLY A 212 16.79 25.21 13.28
CA GLY A 212 16.17 25.90 14.44
C GLY A 212 15.11 25.08 15.20
N PHE A 213 14.84 23.86 14.77
CA PHE A 213 13.88 22.94 15.37
C PHE A 213 14.61 21.68 15.84
N ASN A 214 14.14 21.04 16.92
CA ASN A 214 14.70 19.78 17.42
C ASN A 214 14.23 18.59 16.54
N ALA A 215 14.54 18.64 15.25
CA ALA A 215 14.21 17.61 14.28
C ALA A 215 15.32 16.56 14.23
N LYS A 216 14.95 15.28 14.15
CA LYS A 216 15.87 14.15 14.01
C LYS A 216 15.43 13.27 12.84
N PRO A 217 16.35 12.82 11.98
CA PRO A 217 16.02 11.83 10.96
C PRO A 217 15.67 10.50 11.65
N ASN A 218 14.62 9.84 11.16
CA ASN A 218 14.22 8.52 11.62
C ASN A 218 14.14 7.56 10.42
N PRO A 219 15.14 6.68 10.22
CA PRO A 219 15.17 5.75 9.10
C PRO A 219 14.23 4.55 9.28
N GLU A 220 13.68 4.33 10.48
CA GLU A 220 12.85 3.16 10.82
C GLU A 220 11.34 3.45 10.76
N PHE A 221 10.95 4.69 10.46
CA PHE A 221 9.54 5.06 10.48
C PHE A 221 8.78 4.41 9.31
N GLU A 222 7.89 3.47 9.64
CA GLU A 222 6.94 2.91 8.68
C GLU A 222 5.80 3.89 8.40
N TRP A 223 5.49 4.06 7.12
CA TRP A 223 4.48 5.02 6.68
C TRP A 223 3.10 4.46 7.06
N ILE A 224 2.24 5.26 7.70
CA ILE A 224 0.91 4.82 8.19
C ILE A 224 -0.18 4.98 7.12
N HIS A 225 -1.26 4.17 7.15
CA HIS A 225 -2.33 4.11 6.13
C HIS A 225 -3.01 5.44 5.78
N ASP A 226 -3.20 6.36 6.72
CA ASP A 226 -3.76 7.69 6.42
C ASP A 226 -2.68 8.67 5.89
N THR A 227 -1.41 8.33 6.12
CA THR A 227 -0.22 8.89 5.45
C THR A 227 0.20 8.02 4.25
N TYR A 228 -0.60 7.01 3.83
CA TYR A 228 -0.27 6.23 2.64
C TYR A 228 -0.41 7.16 1.44
N LEU A 229 0.73 7.71 1.09
CA LEU A 229 1.15 8.22 -0.19
C LEU A 229 0.85 7.21 -1.33
N ILE A 230 0.38 5.99 -1.06
CA ILE A 230 -0.20 5.04 -2.02
C ILE A 230 -1.50 5.55 -2.66
N LEU A 231 -2.26 6.47 -2.05
CA LEU A 231 -3.39 7.10 -2.75
C LEU A 231 -2.94 8.37 -3.45
N ILE A 232 -2.34 9.33 -2.74
CA ILE A 232 -1.91 10.59 -3.37
C ILE A 232 -0.76 10.35 -4.35
N LEU A 233 0.40 9.80 -3.96
CA LEU A 233 1.50 9.62 -4.91
C LEU A 233 1.25 8.55 -5.96
N ILE A 234 0.54 7.43 -5.68
CA ILE A 234 0.25 6.47 -6.77
C ILE A 234 -0.90 6.96 -7.67
N ARG A 235 -1.93 7.67 -7.18
CA ARG A 235 -2.94 8.24 -8.11
C ARG A 235 -2.44 9.50 -8.81
N MET A 236 -1.66 10.35 -8.13
CA MET A 236 -1.11 11.59 -8.70
C MET A 236 0.10 11.31 -9.61
N PHE A 237 0.93 10.32 -9.25
CA PHE A 237 2.08 9.85 -10.03
C PHE A 237 2.03 8.32 -10.26
N PRO A 238 1.11 7.82 -11.09
CA PRO A 238 0.92 6.38 -11.32
C PRO A 238 2.09 5.67 -11.99
N LYS A 239 3.02 6.42 -12.59
CA LYS A 239 4.16 5.85 -13.33
C LYS A 239 5.40 5.68 -12.45
N ALA A 240 5.79 6.73 -11.73
CA ALA A 240 6.97 6.74 -10.87
C ALA A 240 6.81 7.80 -9.78
N CYS A 241 7.06 7.41 -8.53
CA CYS A 241 7.04 8.31 -7.39
C CYS A 241 8.34 9.13 -7.36
N PRO A 242 8.29 10.48 -7.30
CA PRO A 242 9.49 11.29 -7.09
C PRO A 242 10.09 11.04 -5.70
N PRO A 243 11.40 11.31 -5.50
CA PRO A 243 12.02 11.25 -4.17
C PRO A 243 11.22 12.09 -3.17
N THR A 244 10.70 11.45 -2.13
CA THR A 244 9.78 12.05 -1.16
C THR A 244 10.33 11.87 0.24
N THR A 245 10.07 12.79 1.17
CA THR A 245 10.37 12.58 2.59
C THR A 245 9.16 12.98 3.42
N VAL A 246 8.98 12.35 4.58
CA VAL A 246 7.86 12.61 5.49
C VAL A 246 8.34 13.44 6.66
N ILE A 247 7.56 14.46 7.03
CA ILE A 247 7.82 15.31 8.17
C ILE A 247 6.75 15.04 9.22
N SER A 248 7.17 14.50 10.37
CA SER A 248 6.29 14.27 11.50
C SER A 248 5.81 15.61 12.10
N MET A 249 4.58 15.63 12.59
CA MET A 249 4.04 16.77 13.36
C MET A 249 4.47 16.73 14.83
N ASN A 250 4.40 17.86 15.51
CA ASN A 250 4.68 17.95 16.95
C ASN A 250 3.41 17.64 17.77
N SER A 251 3.53 16.74 18.76
CA SER A 251 2.40 16.28 19.59
C SER A 251 1.80 17.35 20.52
N TYR A 252 2.48 18.49 20.70
CA TYR A 252 1.94 19.62 21.46
C TYR A 252 0.90 20.45 20.68
N PHE A 253 0.70 20.18 19.38
CA PHE A 253 -0.31 20.81 18.52
C PHE A 253 -0.38 22.36 18.59
N ASP A 254 0.76 23.03 18.84
CA ASP A 254 0.82 24.49 18.83
C ASP A 254 0.71 25.00 17.37
N PRO A 255 -0.34 25.76 17.01
CA PRO A 255 -0.50 26.28 15.65
C PRO A 255 0.64 27.20 15.23
N HIS A 256 1.17 28.01 16.15
CA HIS A 256 2.25 28.94 15.83
C HIS A 256 3.55 28.21 15.54
N TYR A 257 3.80 27.11 16.22
CA TYR A 257 4.93 26.23 15.96
C TYR A 257 4.84 25.63 14.54
N HIS A 258 3.71 25.04 14.17
CA HIS A 258 3.52 24.39 12.86
C HIS A 258 3.58 25.40 11.70
N VAL A 259 3.04 26.61 11.91
CA VAL A 259 3.20 27.74 10.99
C VAL A 259 4.67 28.14 10.81
N ARG A 260 5.46 28.16 11.89
CA ARG A 260 6.90 28.46 11.80
C ARG A 260 7.66 27.39 11.03
N VAL A 261 7.28 26.12 11.18
CA VAL A 261 7.86 25.01 10.40
C VAL A 261 7.55 25.20 8.91
N GLY A 262 6.31 25.53 8.55
CA GLY A 262 5.94 25.85 7.17
C GLY A 262 6.74 27.02 6.58
N LEU A 263 6.92 28.10 7.36
CA LEU A 263 7.74 29.24 6.97
C LEU A 263 9.21 28.87 6.74
N ALA A 264 9.76 27.97 7.56
CA ALA A 264 11.15 27.52 7.43
C ALA A 264 11.37 26.66 6.17
N LEU A 265 10.37 25.87 5.77
CA LEU A 265 10.43 25.02 4.57
C LEU A 265 10.00 25.72 3.29
N ARG A 266 9.43 26.93 3.39
CA ARG A 266 9.03 27.74 2.24
C ARG A 266 10.12 27.87 1.15
N PRO A 267 11.42 28.10 1.46
CA PRO A 267 12.44 28.23 0.43
C PRO A 267 12.55 27.02 -0.51
N LEU A 268 12.17 25.82 -0.05
CA LEU A 268 12.16 24.60 -0.87
C LEU A 268 11.22 24.72 -2.08
N ARG A 269 10.19 25.57 -2.01
CA ARG A 269 9.31 25.86 -3.16
C ARG A 269 10.08 26.52 -4.32
N ALA A 270 11.08 27.35 -4.02
CA ALA A 270 11.94 27.96 -5.04
C ALA A 270 12.96 26.96 -5.60
N GLU A 271 13.30 25.94 -4.82
CA GLU A 271 14.18 24.83 -5.20
C GLU A 271 13.43 23.70 -5.96
N SER A 272 12.21 23.96 -6.45
CA SER A 272 11.35 23.03 -7.21
C SER A 272 10.82 21.82 -6.42
N TYR A 273 10.73 21.92 -5.10
CA TYR A 273 10.07 20.90 -4.29
C TYR A 273 8.54 21.12 -4.25
N LEU A 274 7.81 20.01 -4.31
CA LEU A 274 6.37 19.97 -4.06
C LEU A 274 6.11 19.71 -2.56
N LEU A 275 5.45 20.66 -1.90
CA LEU A 275 5.00 20.50 -0.52
C LEU A 275 3.57 19.96 -0.53
N ILE A 276 3.37 18.78 0.03
CA ILE A 276 2.06 18.14 0.20
C ILE A 276 1.78 18.07 1.69
N TRP A 277 0.54 18.41 2.06
CA TRP A 277 0.01 18.20 3.40
C TRP A 277 -1.31 17.44 3.26
N SER A 278 -1.58 16.55 4.21
CA SER A 278 -2.82 15.80 4.28
C SER A 278 -3.37 15.92 5.70
N GLY A 279 -4.68 16.12 5.79
CA GLY A 279 -5.45 16.35 7.01
C GLY A 279 -6.93 16.40 6.68
N GLY A 280 -7.76 16.88 7.62
CA GLY A 280 -9.21 16.94 7.45
C GLY A 280 -9.76 18.32 7.80
N ALA A 281 -10.62 18.87 6.93
CA ALA A 281 -11.28 20.16 7.17
C ALA A 281 -12.33 20.04 8.28
N VAL A 282 -13.01 18.90 8.38
CA VAL A 282 -13.85 18.52 9.52
C VAL A 282 -13.53 17.08 9.85
N HIS A 283 -13.02 16.83 11.06
CA HIS A 283 -12.61 15.50 11.49
C HIS A 283 -12.97 15.25 12.96
N ASN A 284 -14.22 14.85 13.19
CA ASN A 284 -14.72 14.45 14.49
C ASN A 284 -15.41 13.08 14.44
N LEU A 285 -14.61 12.03 14.69
CA LEU A 285 -15.08 10.65 14.72
C LEU A 285 -16.21 10.39 15.74
N PHE A 286 -16.31 11.18 16.82
CA PHE A 286 -17.38 11.02 17.81
C PHE A 286 -18.74 11.52 17.32
N ARG A 287 -18.77 12.43 16.34
CA ARG A 287 -20.00 12.99 15.76
C ARG A 287 -20.36 12.40 14.39
N ASN A 288 -19.63 11.40 13.94
CA ASN A 288 -19.87 10.73 12.68
C ASN A 288 -20.99 9.68 12.79
N VAL A 289 -21.64 9.41 11.66
CA VAL A 289 -22.69 8.38 11.56
C VAL A 289 -22.05 7.08 11.07
N TRP A 290 -21.80 6.17 12.01
CA TRP A 290 -21.09 4.92 11.75
C TRP A 290 -21.97 3.78 11.23
N GLU A 291 -23.29 3.90 11.36
CA GLU A 291 -24.25 2.84 11.04
C GLU A 291 -24.11 2.30 9.60
N PRO A 292 -23.99 3.15 8.55
CA PRO A 292 -23.83 2.65 7.18
C PRO A 292 -22.52 1.89 6.98
N MET A 293 -21.44 2.36 7.59
CA MET A 293 -20.13 1.72 7.52
C MET A 293 -20.14 0.36 8.22
N ILE A 294 -20.73 0.26 9.41
CA ILE A 294 -20.75 -0.98 10.20
C ILE A 294 -21.65 -2.03 9.54
N ARG A 295 -22.81 -1.63 9.00
CA ARG A 295 -23.79 -2.57 8.44
C ARG A 295 -23.51 -2.96 6.99
N TYR A 296 -23.05 -2.02 6.17
CA TYR A 296 -22.94 -2.20 4.73
C TYR A 296 -21.52 -2.08 4.20
N GLY A 297 -20.55 -1.70 5.04
CA GLY A 297 -19.18 -1.44 4.60
C GLY A 297 -19.07 -0.21 3.69
N ASP A 298 -20.06 0.68 3.73
CA ASP A 298 -20.13 1.87 2.89
C ASP A 298 -19.88 3.13 3.73
N ASN A 299 -18.71 3.74 3.54
CA ASN A 299 -18.29 4.97 4.22
C ASN A 299 -18.78 6.25 3.49
N PHE A 300 -19.23 6.15 2.24
CA PHE A 300 -19.74 7.26 1.44
C PHE A 300 -21.27 7.36 1.45
N ALA A 301 -21.95 6.39 2.06
CA ALA A 301 -23.38 6.44 2.26
C ALA A 301 -23.77 7.71 3.05
N GLN A 302 -24.58 8.56 2.43
CA GLN A 302 -25.15 9.77 3.03
C GLN A 302 -26.66 9.60 3.24
N PRO A 303 -27.09 8.95 4.34
CA PRO A 303 -28.52 8.81 4.66
C PRO A 303 -29.15 10.16 5.02
N THR A 304 -28.35 11.09 5.53
CA THR A 304 -28.74 12.46 5.88
C THR A 304 -27.68 13.42 5.36
N PRO A 305 -28.05 14.68 5.06
CA PRO A 305 -27.06 15.69 4.73
C PRO A 305 -26.13 15.94 5.93
N PRO A 306 -24.90 16.45 5.70
CA PRO A 306 -24.00 16.86 6.77
C PRO A 306 -24.65 17.91 7.69
N GLU A 307 -24.30 17.88 8.96
CA GLU A 307 -24.86 18.81 9.95
C GLU A 307 -24.41 20.26 9.71
N ALA A 308 -25.26 21.21 10.10
CA ALA A 308 -25.03 22.64 9.82
C ALA A 308 -23.71 23.18 10.39
N TRP A 309 -23.28 22.69 11.56
CA TRP A 309 -22.00 23.11 12.15
C TRP A 309 -20.79 22.65 11.33
N ALA A 310 -20.88 21.47 10.70
CA ALA A 310 -19.82 20.93 9.86
C ALA A 310 -19.70 21.74 8.57
N LEU A 311 -20.84 22.06 7.94
CA LEU A 311 -20.90 22.89 6.75
C LEU A 311 -20.38 24.32 7.01
N GLU A 312 -20.76 24.94 8.12
CA GLU A 312 -20.31 26.29 8.48
C GLU A 312 -18.80 26.35 8.76
N PHE A 313 -18.28 25.34 9.48
CA PHE A 313 -16.85 25.28 9.73
C PHE A 313 -16.05 25.01 8.44
N ARG A 314 -16.51 24.07 7.60
CA ARG A 314 -15.94 23.86 6.26
C ARG A 314 -15.93 25.15 5.45
N GLN A 315 -17.02 25.93 5.47
CA GLN A 315 -17.10 27.16 4.69
C GLN A 315 -16.07 28.18 5.20
N SER A 316 -15.90 28.28 6.52
CA SER A 316 -14.90 29.14 7.13
C SER A 316 -13.46 28.76 6.77
N VAL A 317 -13.18 27.47 6.61
CA VAL A 317 -11.88 26.95 6.15
C VAL A 317 -11.68 27.29 4.67
N GLU A 318 -12.68 27.04 3.83
CA GLU A 318 -12.65 27.36 2.40
C GLU A 318 -12.44 28.86 2.16
N ASP A 319 -13.21 29.71 2.83
CA ASP A 319 -13.09 31.16 2.72
C ASP A 319 -11.68 31.62 3.12
N ALA A 320 -11.10 31.03 4.18
CA ALA A 320 -9.74 31.36 4.60
C ALA A 320 -8.72 30.97 3.53
N MET A 321 -8.81 29.77 2.96
CA MET A 321 -7.89 29.25 1.93
C MET A 321 -8.03 29.98 0.58
N CYS A 322 -9.27 30.33 0.20
CA CYS A 322 -9.58 31.03 -1.05
C CYS A 322 -9.34 32.55 -0.96
N SER A 323 -9.31 33.14 0.25
CA SER A 323 -9.08 34.59 0.45
C SER A 323 -7.67 35.10 0.09
N GLY A 324 -6.79 34.21 -0.37
CA GLY A 324 -5.46 34.51 -0.87
C GLY A 324 -4.35 34.32 0.16
N GLY A 325 -3.13 34.09 -0.34
CA GLY A 325 -1.93 33.84 0.44
C GLY A 325 -1.43 35.03 1.25
N GLY A 326 -0.36 34.77 2.00
CA GLY A 326 0.39 35.75 2.76
C GLY A 326 0.03 35.84 4.25
N PRO A 327 0.43 36.93 4.93
CA PRO A 327 0.26 37.05 6.39
C PRO A 327 -1.20 37.04 6.85
N ARG A 328 -2.14 37.37 5.94
CA ARG A 328 -3.59 37.29 6.19
C ARG A 328 -4.06 35.84 6.32
N LEU A 329 -3.63 34.94 5.42
CA LEU A 329 -3.94 33.51 5.48
C LEU A 329 -3.47 32.91 6.80
N ARG A 330 -2.22 33.18 7.19
CA ARG A 330 -1.66 32.72 8.47
C ARG A 330 -2.52 33.15 9.67
N ARG A 331 -2.99 34.40 9.69
CA ARG A 331 -3.87 34.90 10.74
C ARG A 331 -5.27 34.29 10.67
N ALA A 332 -5.81 34.08 9.48
CA ALA A 332 -7.13 33.47 9.30
C ALA A 332 -7.14 32.03 9.83
N ILE A 333 -6.19 31.19 9.39
CA ILE A 333 -6.09 29.78 9.79
C ILE A 333 -5.84 29.62 11.29
N THR A 334 -4.90 30.39 11.86
CA THR A 334 -4.65 30.35 13.32
C THR A 334 -5.84 30.85 14.14
N ARG A 335 -6.66 31.76 13.58
CA ARG A 335 -7.89 32.23 14.23
C ARG A 335 -9.02 31.21 14.19
N LEU A 336 -9.07 30.31 13.19
CA LEU A 336 -10.08 29.26 13.10
C LEU A 336 -10.06 28.31 14.31
N MET A 337 -8.91 28.13 14.98
CA MET A 337 -8.85 27.36 16.23
C MET A 337 -9.62 27.99 17.40
N LYS A 338 -9.97 29.28 17.30
CA LYS A 338 -10.84 29.98 18.27
C LYS A 338 -12.29 30.06 17.80
N HIS A 339 -12.63 29.44 16.67
CA HIS A 339 -14.00 29.40 16.18
C HIS A 339 -14.87 28.61 17.18
N PRO A 340 -16.10 29.05 17.51
CA PRO A 340 -16.97 28.36 18.45
C PRO A 340 -17.23 26.89 18.04
N LEU A 341 -17.31 26.64 16.73
CA LEU A 341 -17.55 25.31 16.16
C LEU A 341 -16.28 24.47 15.99
N TYR A 342 -15.09 24.99 16.34
CA TYR A 342 -13.84 24.27 16.10
C TYR A 342 -13.77 22.95 16.87
N ARG A 343 -14.19 22.93 18.15
CA ARG A 343 -14.18 21.69 18.96
C ARG A 343 -15.24 20.68 18.52
N ASP A 344 -16.28 21.16 17.85
CA ASP A 344 -17.29 20.31 17.24
C ASP A 344 -16.76 19.69 15.94
N ALA A 345 -15.98 20.45 15.17
CA ALA A 345 -15.32 19.98 13.94
C ALA A 345 -14.10 19.09 14.18
N HIS A 346 -13.35 19.34 15.26
CA HIS A 346 -12.11 18.64 15.59
C HIS A 346 -12.08 18.29 17.08
N ALA A 347 -12.23 16.99 17.37
CA ALA A 347 -12.07 16.48 18.73
C ALA A 347 -10.61 16.57 19.19
N THR A 348 -9.69 16.24 18.28
CA THR A 348 -8.24 16.38 18.43
C THR A 348 -7.69 17.31 17.36
N ASP A 349 -6.61 18.01 17.70
CA ASP A 349 -6.02 19.07 16.87
C ASP A 349 -5.11 18.54 15.75
N ASP A 350 -4.86 17.24 15.72
CA ASP A 350 -3.91 16.56 14.84
C ASP A 350 -4.25 16.72 13.35
N HIS A 351 -5.52 16.56 12.96
CA HIS A 351 -5.94 16.65 11.56
C HIS A 351 -5.99 18.10 11.03
N PHE A 352 -5.93 19.09 11.93
CA PHE A 352 -5.92 20.52 11.57
C PHE A 352 -4.50 21.10 11.47
N MET A 353 -3.52 20.53 12.19
CA MET A 353 -2.12 21.01 12.16
C MET A 353 -1.46 21.04 10.78
N PRO A 354 -1.72 20.09 9.86
CA PRO A 354 -1.22 20.15 8.49
C PRO A 354 -1.65 21.43 7.74
N LEU A 355 -2.85 21.95 8.03
CA LEU A 355 -3.33 23.21 7.45
C LEU A 355 -2.57 24.42 8.02
N CYS A 356 -2.21 24.40 9.31
CA CYS A 356 -1.34 25.41 9.91
C CYS A 356 0.05 25.42 9.26
N PHE A 357 0.59 24.23 8.94
CA PHE A 357 1.84 24.11 8.18
C PHE A 357 1.72 24.72 6.77
N ALA A 358 0.66 24.40 6.04
CA ALA A 358 0.38 24.97 4.72
C ALA A 358 0.27 26.50 4.75
N ALA A 359 -0.44 27.03 5.74
CA ALA A 359 -0.57 28.47 5.97
C ALA A 359 0.77 29.16 6.30
N GLY A 360 1.74 28.42 6.86
CA GLY A 360 3.12 28.87 7.03
C GLY A 360 3.90 28.90 5.72
N ALA A 361 3.81 27.83 4.92
CA ALA A 361 4.52 27.69 3.65
C ALA A 361 4.10 28.72 2.58
N ILE A 362 2.91 29.31 2.75
CA ILE A 362 2.28 30.28 1.85
C ILE A 362 1.94 31.58 2.62
N GLY A 363 2.52 31.77 3.80
CA GLY A 363 2.17 32.85 4.73
C GLY A 363 3.06 34.08 4.66
N ALA A 364 4.02 34.13 3.72
CA ALA A 364 5.00 35.20 3.65
C ALA A 364 4.47 36.41 2.86
N LYS A 365 5.07 37.58 3.04
CA LYS A 365 4.58 38.83 2.40
C LYS A 365 4.66 38.74 0.88
N GLU A 366 5.58 37.95 0.35
CA GLU A 366 5.75 37.77 -1.10
C GLU A 366 4.67 36.85 -1.70
N ASP A 367 3.91 36.14 -0.88
CA ASP A 367 2.82 35.27 -1.30
C ASP A 367 1.46 36.01 -1.28
N GLU A 368 1.45 37.32 -1.00
CA GLU A 368 0.24 38.16 -1.06
C GLU A 368 -0.31 38.17 -2.50
N GLY A 369 -1.54 37.67 -2.65
CA GLY A 369 -2.22 37.57 -3.95
C GLY A 369 -2.17 36.19 -4.61
N ALA A 370 -1.46 35.21 -4.03
CA ALA A 370 -1.58 33.82 -4.47
C ALA A 370 -2.99 33.30 -4.12
N THR A 371 -3.81 32.96 -5.11
CA THR A 371 -5.16 32.42 -4.89
C THR A 371 -5.10 30.92 -4.66
N GLY A 372 -5.90 30.43 -3.71
CA GLY A 372 -6.17 29.01 -3.56
C GLY A 372 -7.30 28.58 -4.48
N GLU A 373 -7.04 27.55 -5.26
CA GLU A 373 -8.03 26.87 -6.09
C GLU A 373 -8.61 25.71 -5.27
N PHE A 374 -9.94 25.71 -5.13
CA PHE A 374 -10.68 24.60 -4.59
C PHE A 374 -10.71 23.46 -5.63
N GLY A 375 -10.28 22.27 -5.20
CA GLY A 375 -10.21 21.08 -6.05
C GLY A 375 -11.43 20.17 -5.84
N ALA A 376 -11.16 18.93 -5.48
CA ALA A 376 -12.18 17.97 -5.10
C ALA A 376 -12.56 18.10 -3.62
N GLU A 377 -13.79 17.70 -3.31
CA GLU A 377 -14.24 17.49 -1.95
C GLU A 377 -15.05 16.21 -1.87
N ASP A 378 -14.85 15.49 -0.77
CA ASP A 378 -15.71 14.39 -0.38
C ASP A 378 -16.19 14.55 1.07
N TRP A 379 -17.23 13.78 1.37
CA TRP A 379 -17.85 13.72 2.68
C TRP A 379 -18.04 12.25 3.05
N GLU A 380 -17.38 11.84 4.12
CA GLU A 380 -17.38 10.47 4.63
C GLU A 380 -18.12 10.40 5.98
N LEU A 381 -18.74 9.26 6.27
CA LEU A 381 -19.47 9.02 7.52
C LEU A 381 -20.47 10.14 7.86
N THR A 382 -21.08 10.72 6.83
CA THR A 382 -21.98 11.89 6.83
C THR A 382 -21.33 13.24 7.17
N ASN A 383 -20.52 13.32 8.23
CA ASN A 383 -20.07 14.61 8.79
C ASN A 383 -18.56 14.89 8.60
N MET A 384 -17.77 13.91 8.16
CA MET A 384 -16.34 14.08 7.93
C MET A 384 -16.12 14.68 6.54
N CYS A 385 -15.32 15.73 6.44
CA CYS A 385 -15.11 16.46 5.19
C CYS A 385 -13.63 16.52 4.81
N ASN A 386 -13.31 16.05 3.60
CA ASN A 386 -11.98 16.19 3.02
C ASN A 386 -12.05 17.12 1.81
N SER A 387 -11.55 18.35 1.98
CA SER A 387 -11.49 19.36 0.91
C SER A 387 -10.05 19.52 0.42
N GLN A 388 -9.86 19.50 -0.89
CA GLN A 388 -8.56 19.71 -1.53
C GLN A 388 -8.38 21.17 -1.92
N TYR A 389 -7.22 21.74 -1.58
CA TYR A 389 -6.83 23.09 -1.98
C TYR A 389 -5.46 23.07 -2.65
N THR A 390 -5.35 23.78 -3.78
CA THR A 390 -4.08 23.97 -4.50
C THR A 390 -3.74 25.44 -4.52
N ILE A 391 -2.51 25.81 -4.17
CA ILE A 391 -2.08 27.21 -4.17
C ILE A 391 -0.82 27.36 -5.03
N GLY A 392 -0.92 28.20 -6.05
CA GLY A 392 0.11 28.37 -7.07
C GLY A 392 -0.01 27.33 -8.19
N GLY A 393 0.67 27.60 -9.30
CA GLY A 393 0.69 26.72 -10.46
C GLY A 393 2.12 26.42 -10.90
N TRP A 394 2.33 25.22 -11.45
CA TRP A 394 3.54 24.94 -12.21
C TRP A 394 3.39 25.52 -13.62
N LYS A 395 4.44 26.20 -14.11
CA LYS A 395 4.58 26.38 -15.55
C LYS A 395 4.79 24.99 -16.14
N VAL A 396 3.76 24.48 -16.81
CA VAL A 396 3.91 23.28 -17.64
C VAL A 396 4.98 23.61 -18.67
N LEU A 397 6.18 23.07 -18.50
CA LEU A 397 7.15 23.03 -19.58
C LEU A 397 6.45 22.26 -20.71
N LYS A 398 6.10 22.97 -21.79
CA LYS A 398 5.60 22.31 -23.00
C LYS A 398 6.66 21.29 -23.40
N ALA A 399 6.31 20.01 -23.26
CA ALA A 399 7.12 18.89 -23.67
C ALA A 399 7.40 18.93 -25.18
#